data_AF-A0A7S2GFN3-F1
#
_entry.id   AF-A0A7S2GFN3-F1
#
_cell.length_a   1.000
_cell.length_b   1.000
_cell.length_c   1.000
_cell.angle_alpha   90.00
_cell.angle_beta   90.00
_cell.angle_gamma   90.00
#
_symmetry.space_group_name_H-M   'P 1'
#
loop_
_entity.id
_entity.type
_entity.pdbx_description
1 polymer ?
#
loop_
_entity_poly.entity_id
_entity_poly.type
_entity_poly.pdbx_seq_one_letter_code
_entity_poly.pdbx_strand_id
1 'polypeptide(L)'
;EAGLVDMQDEVLVTKEDLFGMRKEQSDLSTKIGELEKNNDFQLNQRETAHQKRMAEQNDKFRKEQAAGQERYRVIQIEKAEVEQKNMEAHLELYEANEAEKEGNRKKYEEKIQRDRKMFEKLMEQCKAEQEEWDVKNEALVAAHGDAVKRVTKEYEAKMRYEQEVKEKLDQELDELEDEWDGMRVAIEGDSDREVQEVKALYETKLADERELTKSLKAENLLMTNNHQSLVKQVKEQDAEVKKLDKFEVDVQNKIKGLENDIKGHKREILERDETIRDKERRIEDLKKKNQELEKFKFVLDYKIKELKRQIEPREREIRTMHEQVEEMDVELDQYQKSNEALNLMIEDLRLKMDRIHREIAGQKAFITSADAYIMRFKQEVTNCGSKVTNNKQLKVAMRRLYDAFVTKEVPTAGHTSSEALATDDVIVEFNRQREHLERNVDALKNYIGKDVELYLNEHNKLVKESVRLTEELNVVFRDAKTLHLRHANHDTEVARASSIKHRSSSYSGVGGDPTGSLPAPP
;
A
#
# COMPACT_ATOMS: atom_id res chain seq x y z
N GLU A 1 115.44 -27.91 239.41
CA GLU A 1 116.55 -28.86 239.71
C GLU A 1 117.10 -29.39 238.39
N ALA A 2 118.33 -29.89 238.25
CA ALA A 2 119.32 -30.40 239.21
C ALA A 2 119.59 -29.57 240.49
N GLY A 3 120.10 -30.27 241.52
CA GLY A 3 121.09 -29.71 242.44
C GLY A 3 120.70 -29.61 243.91
N LEU A 4 120.95 -30.67 244.68
CA LEU A 4 121.54 -30.52 246.02
C LEU A 4 122.41 -31.74 246.37
N VAL A 5 123.36 -31.53 247.28
CA VAL A 5 124.26 -32.54 247.89
C VAL A 5 124.42 -32.14 249.36
N ASP A 6 124.72 -33.11 250.24
CA ASP A 6 124.86 -32.93 251.69
C ASP A 6 126.26 -33.33 252.19
N MET A 7 126.52 -32.99 253.46
CA MET A 7 127.61 -33.40 254.35
C MET A 7 128.93 -32.61 254.28
N GLN A 8 129.62 -32.33 255.41
CA GLN A 8 129.26 -32.35 256.84
C GLN A 8 130.36 -31.57 257.61
N ASP A 9 130.09 -31.10 258.83
CA ASP A 9 131.10 -31.14 259.91
C ASP A 9 130.47 -30.96 261.31
N GLU A 10 131.19 -31.39 262.36
CA GLU A 10 130.74 -31.40 263.76
C GLU A 10 131.19 -30.17 264.57
N VAL A 11 130.58 -29.94 265.74
CA VAL A 11 131.27 -29.62 267.02
C VAL A 11 130.28 -29.72 268.20
N LEU A 12 130.76 -30.13 269.38
CA LEU A 12 129.99 -30.10 270.63
C LEU A 12 129.96 -28.68 271.24
N VAL A 13 128.78 -28.20 271.60
CA VAL A 13 128.60 -27.12 272.60
C VAL A 13 127.54 -27.55 273.63
N THR A 14 127.56 -26.89 274.80
CA THR A 14 126.86 -27.28 276.02
C THR A 14 125.34 -27.03 276.03
N LYS A 15 124.70 -27.51 277.10
CA LYS A 15 123.27 -27.85 277.22
C LYS A 15 122.24 -26.70 277.11
N GLU A 16 122.68 -25.46 276.92
CA GLU A 16 121.79 -24.28 276.92
C GLU A 16 121.41 -23.81 275.50
N ASP A 17 122.30 -23.92 274.52
CA ASP A 17 122.08 -23.42 273.15
C ASP A 17 120.98 -24.18 272.38
N LEU A 18 120.81 -25.46 272.67
CA LEU A 18 119.83 -26.34 272.00
C LEU A 18 118.36 -25.92 272.17
N PHE A 19 118.05 -25.04 273.13
CA PHE A 19 116.70 -24.52 273.32
C PHE A 19 116.40 -23.25 272.50
N GLY A 20 117.43 -22.57 271.98
CA GLY A 20 117.28 -21.40 271.12
C GLY A 20 116.84 -21.79 269.69
N MET A 21 117.69 -22.55 268.99
CA MET A 21 117.51 -22.85 267.55
C MET A 21 116.17 -23.53 267.21
N ARG A 22 115.62 -24.33 268.12
CA ARG A 22 114.33 -25.02 267.91
C ARG A 22 113.15 -24.05 267.79
N LYS A 23 113.27 -22.81 268.27
CA LYS A 23 112.20 -21.81 268.14
C LYS A 23 112.19 -21.13 266.77
N GLU A 24 113.35 -20.71 266.27
CA GLU A 24 113.45 -19.99 264.98
C GLU A 24 113.04 -20.86 263.78
N GLN A 25 113.30 -22.17 263.84
CA GLN A 25 112.88 -23.12 262.79
C GLN A 25 111.34 -23.21 262.62
N SER A 26 110.57 -22.98 263.68
CA SER A 26 109.10 -22.95 263.64
C SER A 26 108.58 -21.73 262.87
N ASP A 27 109.08 -20.55 263.23
CA ASP A 27 108.50 -19.27 262.79
C ASP A 27 108.87 -18.92 261.33
N LEU A 28 109.94 -19.52 260.79
CA LEU A 28 110.29 -19.45 259.37
C LEU A 28 109.41 -20.37 258.49
N SER A 29 108.98 -21.53 259.00
CA SER A 29 108.18 -22.49 258.23
C SER A 29 106.78 -21.97 257.93
N THR A 30 106.10 -21.36 258.90
CA THR A 30 104.79 -20.72 258.70
C THR A 30 104.85 -19.55 257.72
N LYS A 31 105.97 -18.81 257.66
CA LYS A 31 106.12 -17.65 256.78
C LYS A 31 106.12 -17.98 255.28
N ILE A 32 106.56 -19.18 254.91
CA ILE A 32 106.63 -19.61 253.51
C ILE A 32 105.24 -20.05 253.00
N GLY A 33 104.50 -20.83 253.78
CA GLY A 33 103.18 -21.36 253.40
C GLY A 33 102.06 -20.31 253.23
N GLU A 34 102.26 -19.08 253.74
CA GLU A 34 101.36 -17.94 253.49
C GLU A 34 101.61 -17.28 252.13
N LEU A 35 102.83 -17.33 251.59
CA LEU A 35 103.20 -16.63 250.35
C LEU A 35 102.77 -17.39 249.09
N GLU A 36 102.83 -18.73 249.08
CA GLU A 36 102.41 -19.55 247.93
C GLU A 36 100.92 -19.34 247.61
N LYS A 37 100.05 -19.43 248.64
CA LYS A 37 98.59 -19.27 248.50
C LYS A 37 98.15 -17.90 247.97
N ASN A 38 98.96 -16.86 248.17
CA ASN A 38 98.66 -15.51 247.66
C ASN A 38 99.00 -15.37 246.16
N ASN A 39 99.92 -16.18 245.64
CA ASN A 39 100.34 -16.12 244.24
C ASN A 39 99.30 -16.78 243.31
N ASP A 40 98.90 -18.01 243.63
CA ASP A 40 97.90 -18.78 242.84
C ASP A 40 96.58 -18.02 242.65
N PHE A 41 96.13 -17.30 243.70
CA PHE A 41 94.88 -16.53 243.64
C PHE A 41 94.92 -15.39 242.62
N GLN A 42 96.05 -14.69 242.48
CA GLN A 42 96.18 -13.57 241.54
C GLN A 42 96.28 -14.04 240.08
N LEU A 43 96.82 -15.24 239.84
CA LEU A 43 96.99 -15.81 238.50
C LEU A 43 95.62 -16.18 237.89
N ASN A 44 94.80 -16.90 238.66
CA ASN A 44 93.48 -17.38 238.25
C ASN A 44 92.46 -16.24 237.97
N GLN A 45 92.62 -15.09 238.64
CA GLN A 45 91.78 -13.90 238.40
C GLN A 45 92.09 -13.20 237.06
N ARG A 46 93.31 -13.33 236.52
CA ARG A 46 93.67 -12.75 235.21
C ARG A 46 93.17 -13.61 234.05
N GLU A 47 93.26 -14.93 234.17
CA GLU A 47 92.87 -15.86 233.12
C GLU A 47 91.37 -15.82 232.83
N THR A 48 90.55 -15.80 233.88
CA THR A 48 89.09 -15.66 233.79
C THR A 48 88.66 -14.33 233.13
N ALA A 49 89.39 -13.25 233.36
CA ALA A 49 89.14 -11.95 232.71
C ALA A 49 89.44 -11.97 231.19
N HIS A 50 90.49 -12.67 230.76
CA HIS A 50 90.84 -12.78 229.34
C HIS A 50 89.85 -13.64 228.54
N GLN A 51 89.39 -14.77 229.11
CA GLN A 51 88.39 -15.62 228.46
C GLN A 51 87.09 -14.86 228.16
N LYS A 52 86.64 -13.99 229.08
CA LYS A 52 85.40 -13.22 228.91
C LYS A 52 85.45 -12.22 227.75
N ARG A 53 86.57 -11.53 227.55
CA ARG A 53 86.77 -10.62 226.39
C ARG A 53 86.73 -11.35 225.04
N MET A 54 87.31 -12.55 224.97
CA MET A 54 87.31 -13.35 223.72
C MET A 54 85.89 -13.77 223.31
N ALA A 55 85.01 -14.08 224.28
CA ALA A 55 83.62 -14.41 224.00
C ALA A 55 82.83 -13.23 223.41
N GLU A 56 82.94 -12.04 224.02
CA GLU A 56 82.24 -10.83 223.58
C GLU A 56 82.62 -10.41 222.13
N GLN A 57 83.90 -10.60 221.75
CA GLN A 57 84.37 -10.20 220.43
C GLN A 57 83.96 -11.18 219.32
N ASN A 58 83.92 -12.50 219.61
CA ASN A 58 83.37 -13.50 218.68
C ASN A 58 81.85 -13.30 218.43
N ASP A 59 81.09 -12.93 219.47
CA ASP A 59 79.65 -12.73 219.34
C ASP A 59 79.27 -11.51 218.49
N LYS A 60 80.11 -10.46 218.47
CA LYS A 60 79.99 -9.33 217.53
C LYS A 60 80.19 -9.76 216.07
N PHE A 61 81.28 -10.46 215.77
CA PHE A 61 81.57 -10.91 214.40
C PHE A 61 80.44 -11.80 213.84
N ARG A 62 79.85 -12.68 214.66
CA ARG A 62 78.67 -13.48 214.26
C ARG A 62 77.48 -12.62 213.84
N LYS A 63 77.19 -11.55 214.59
CA LYS A 63 76.06 -10.64 214.32
C LYS A 63 76.26 -9.82 213.05
N GLU A 64 77.47 -9.33 212.81
CA GLU A 64 77.82 -8.62 211.57
C GLU A 64 77.77 -9.54 210.35
N GLN A 65 78.29 -10.77 210.46
CA GLN A 65 78.24 -11.76 209.37
C GLN A 65 76.80 -12.14 208.99
N ALA A 66 75.92 -12.36 209.98
CA ALA A 66 74.50 -12.61 209.75
C ALA A 66 73.79 -11.41 209.09
N ALA A 67 74.04 -10.20 209.58
CA ALA A 67 73.46 -8.97 209.01
C ALA A 67 73.95 -8.69 207.57
N GLY A 68 75.16 -9.10 207.21
CA GLY A 68 75.67 -9.03 205.84
C GLY A 68 74.98 -10.04 204.90
N GLN A 69 74.81 -11.29 205.35
CA GLN A 69 74.11 -12.33 204.59
C GLN A 69 72.65 -11.94 204.29
N GLU A 70 71.94 -11.39 205.27
CA GLU A 70 70.53 -11.03 205.09
C GLU A 70 70.34 -9.88 204.08
N ARG A 71 71.20 -8.84 204.12
CA ARG A 71 71.17 -7.76 203.12
C ARG A 71 71.39 -8.27 201.70
N TYR A 72 72.32 -9.20 201.51
CA TYR A 72 72.57 -9.81 200.20
C TYR A 72 71.35 -10.61 199.72
N ARG A 73 70.65 -11.28 200.64
CA ARG A 73 69.43 -12.04 200.35
C ARG A 73 68.27 -11.16 199.88
N VAL A 74 68.05 -10.03 200.55
CA VAL A 74 67.03 -9.04 200.15
C VAL A 74 67.31 -8.50 198.74
N ILE A 75 68.55 -8.11 198.45
CA ILE A 75 68.93 -7.57 197.13
C ILE A 75 68.73 -8.60 196.00
N GLN A 76 68.93 -9.90 196.26
CA GLN A 76 68.61 -10.94 195.27
C GLN A 76 67.10 -11.07 195.01
N ILE A 77 66.26 -10.91 196.04
CA ILE A 77 64.79 -10.94 195.90
C ILE A 77 64.31 -9.70 195.13
N GLU A 78 64.75 -8.50 195.52
CA GLU A 78 64.42 -7.25 194.83
C GLU A 78 64.83 -7.28 193.35
N LYS A 79 66.03 -7.81 193.05
CA LYS A 79 66.47 -8.01 191.66
C LYS A 79 65.56 -8.97 190.90
N ALA A 80 65.22 -10.11 191.48
CA ALA A 80 64.35 -11.10 190.84
C ALA A 80 62.94 -10.54 190.58
N GLU A 81 62.37 -9.76 191.51
CA GLU A 81 61.10 -9.06 191.32
C GLU A 81 61.15 -8.04 190.17
N VAL A 82 62.24 -7.29 190.04
CA VAL A 82 62.39 -6.28 188.95
C VAL A 82 62.62 -6.96 187.60
N GLU A 83 63.41 -8.04 187.56
CA GLU A 83 63.58 -8.85 186.34
C GLU A 83 62.27 -9.52 185.92
N GLN A 84 61.47 -10.02 186.87
CA GLN A 84 60.13 -10.54 186.61
C GLN A 84 59.19 -9.45 186.05
N LYS A 85 59.05 -8.31 186.74
CA LYS A 85 58.14 -7.21 186.31
C LYS A 85 58.51 -6.64 184.94
N ASN A 86 59.80 -6.57 184.61
CA ASN A 86 60.27 -6.17 183.27
C ASN A 86 59.98 -7.25 182.21
N MET A 87 60.07 -8.54 182.56
CA MET A 87 59.70 -9.65 181.66
C MET A 87 58.20 -9.64 181.36
N GLU A 88 57.37 -9.45 182.40
CA GLU A 88 55.90 -9.34 182.30
C GLU A 88 55.50 -8.15 181.42
N ALA A 89 56.04 -6.95 181.67
CA ALA A 89 55.78 -5.77 180.85
C ALA A 89 56.25 -5.93 179.38
N HIS A 90 57.37 -6.63 179.14
CA HIS A 90 57.80 -6.95 177.78
C HIS A 90 56.87 -7.95 177.08
N LEU A 91 56.31 -8.91 177.82
CA LEU A 91 55.34 -9.87 177.30
C LEU A 91 54.02 -9.16 176.93
N GLU A 92 53.47 -8.35 177.85
CA GLU A 92 52.26 -7.55 177.60
C GLU A 92 52.40 -6.64 176.38
N LEU A 93 53.54 -5.94 176.22
CA LEU A 93 53.82 -5.11 175.04
C LEU A 93 53.93 -5.93 173.75
N TYR A 94 54.45 -7.16 173.81
CA TYR A 94 54.55 -8.04 172.64
C TYR A 94 53.17 -8.58 172.24
N GLU A 95 52.38 -9.05 173.22
CA GLU A 95 51.02 -9.54 173.03
C GLU A 95 50.09 -8.43 172.50
N ALA A 96 50.17 -7.22 173.06
CA ALA A 96 49.41 -6.07 172.57
C ALA A 96 49.79 -5.70 171.12
N ASN A 97 51.07 -5.78 170.75
CA ASN A 97 51.55 -5.46 169.42
C ASN A 97 51.13 -6.51 168.37
N GLU A 98 51.20 -7.82 168.66
CA GLU A 98 50.61 -8.83 167.77
C GLU A 98 49.07 -8.77 167.76
N ALA A 99 48.41 -8.44 168.86
CA ALA A 99 46.95 -8.20 168.86
C ALA A 99 46.57 -7.02 167.95
N GLU A 100 47.35 -5.94 167.93
CA GLU A 100 47.12 -4.81 167.03
C GLU A 100 47.40 -5.18 165.57
N LYS A 101 48.55 -5.82 165.28
CA LYS A 101 48.88 -6.31 163.92
C LYS A 101 47.82 -7.29 163.43
N GLU A 102 47.35 -8.20 164.26
CA GLU A 102 46.32 -9.18 163.93
C GLU A 102 44.96 -8.52 163.70
N GLY A 103 44.59 -7.54 164.53
CA GLY A 103 43.43 -6.70 164.31
C GLY A 103 43.51 -5.91 163.01
N ASN A 104 44.69 -5.40 162.65
CA ASN A 104 44.91 -4.69 161.39
C ASN A 104 44.94 -5.64 160.18
N ARG A 105 45.55 -6.83 160.28
CA ARG A 105 45.47 -7.92 159.28
C ARG A 105 44.01 -8.27 159.00
N LYS A 106 43.18 -8.46 160.05
CA LYS A 106 41.73 -8.72 159.92
C LYS A 106 40.97 -7.60 159.23
N LYS A 107 41.18 -6.33 159.61
CA LYS A 107 40.56 -5.16 158.93
C LYS A 107 40.91 -5.11 157.43
N TYR A 108 42.16 -5.41 157.06
CA TYR A 108 42.59 -5.42 155.66
C TYR A 108 42.03 -6.64 154.90
N GLU A 109 42.03 -7.83 155.48
CA GLU A 109 41.41 -9.02 154.87
C GLU A 109 39.90 -8.77 154.68
N GLU A 110 39.18 -8.30 155.69
CA GLU A 110 37.76 -7.90 155.57
C GLU A 110 37.53 -6.87 154.46
N LYS A 111 38.44 -5.91 154.28
CA LYS A 111 38.35 -4.95 153.19
C LYS A 111 38.52 -5.65 151.85
N ILE A 112 39.58 -6.44 151.67
CA ILE A 112 39.85 -7.16 150.42
C ILE A 112 38.71 -8.16 150.12
N GLN A 113 38.09 -8.78 151.13
CA GLN A 113 36.92 -9.65 150.98
C GLN A 113 35.64 -8.88 150.60
N ARG A 114 35.44 -7.66 151.12
CA ARG A 114 34.34 -6.78 150.68
C ARG A 114 34.55 -6.28 149.25
N ASP A 115 35.76 -5.84 148.94
CA ASP A 115 36.15 -5.33 147.62
C ASP A 115 36.05 -6.48 146.58
N ARG A 116 36.54 -7.70 146.87
CA ARG A 116 36.36 -8.90 146.04
C ARG A 116 34.88 -9.19 145.77
N LYS A 117 34.03 -9.26 146.81
CA LYS A 117 32.58 -9.49 146.65
C LYS A 117 31.86 -8.39 145.88
N MET A 118 32.39 -7.17 145.85
CA MET A 118 31.87 -6.08 145.03
C MET A 118 32.27 -6.24 143.56
N PHE A 119 33.53 -6.61 143.28
CA PHE A 119 33.99 -6.92 141.92
C PHE A 119 33.31 -8.17 141.35
N GLU A 120 33.13 -9.23 142.14
CA GLU A 120 32.40 -10.44 141.75
C GLU A 120 30.97 -10.10 141.31
N LYS A 121 30.21 -9.38 142.15
CA LYS A 121 28.87 -8.91 141.80
C LYS A 121 28.81 -8.00 140.58
N LEU A 122 29.79 -7.09 140.42
CA LEU A 122 29.83 -6.22 139.26
C LEU A 122 30.13 -7.03 137.97
N MET A 123 31.01 -8.03 138.05
CA MET A 123 31.28 -8.94 136.93
C MET A 123 30.08 -9.84 136.61
N GLU A 124 29.29 -10.27 137.60
CA GLU A 124 28.00 -10.96 137.40
C GLU A 124 26.98 -10.03 136.72
N GLN A 125 26.86 -8.78 137.18
CA GLN A 125 25.96 -7.78 136.59
C GLN A 125 26.32 -7.44 135.14
N CYS A 126 27.60 -7.17 134.85
CA CYS A 126 28.03 -6.88 133.48
C CYS A 126 27.89 -8.09 132.54
N LYS A 127 28.03 -9.32 133.05
CA LYS A 127 27.71 -10.53 132.26
C LYS A 127 26.22 -10.65 131.98
N ALA A 128 25.37 -10.50 132.99
CA ALA A 128 23.92 -10.59 132.82
C ALA A 128 23.40 -9.49 131.87
N GLU A 129 23.92 -8.27 131.95
CA GLU A 129 23.58 -7.16 131.05
C GLU A 129 24.07 -7.43 129.61
N GLN A 130 25.26 -8.00 129.44
CA GLN A 130 25.79 -8.41 128.13
C GLN A 130 24.96 -9.57 127.53
N GLU A 131 24.67 -10.61 128.31
CA GLU A 131 23.82 -11.75 127.88
C GLU A 131 22.41 -11.28 127.52
N GLU A 132 21.82 -10.37 128.30
CA GLU A 132 20.54 -9.73 127.96
C GLU A 132 20.63 -8.89 126.67
N TRP A 133 21.73 -8.18 126.45
CA TRP A 133 21.93 -7.36 125.24
C TRP A 133 22.13 -8.23 124.00
N ASP A 134 22.95 -9.28 124.09
CA ASP A 134 23.19 -10.23 123.01
C ASP A 134 21.90 -10.95 122.60
N VAL A 135 21.10 -11.44 123.56
CA VAL A 135 19.80 -12.06 123.28
C VAL A 135 18.82 -11.07 122.62
N LYS A 136 18.78 -9.81 123.08
CA LYS A 136 17.94 -8.76 122.44
C LYS A 136 18.41 -8.44 121.02
N ASN A 137 19.73 -8.40 120.80
CA ASN A 137 20.33 -8.13 119.50
C ASN A 137 20.11 -9.30 118.52
N GLU A 138 20.31 -10.55 118.94
CA GLU A 138 20.00 -11.74 118.14
C GLU A 138 18.51 -11.80 117.76
N ALA A 139 17.60 -11.55 118.71
CA ALA A 139 16.17 -11.51 118.44
C ALA A 139 15.80 -10.39 117.44
N LEU A 140 16.42 -9.22 117.55
CA LEU A 140 16.22 -8.09 116.65
C LEU A 140 16.75 -8.38 115.24
N VAL A 141 17.95 -8.97 115.13
CA VAL A 141 18.55 -9.39 113.85
C VAL A 141 17.73 -10.50 113.19
N ALA A 142 17.23 -11.48 113.96
CA ALA A 142 16.34 -12.52 113.45
C ALA A 142 15.02 -11.93 112.93
N ALA A 143 14.37 -11.05 113.71
CA ALA A 143 13.12 -10.41 113.32
C ALA A 143 13.27 -9.52 112.07
N HIS A 144 14.37 -8.75 111.95
CA HIS A 144 14.68 -8.01 110.73
C HIS A 144 15.00 -8.93 109.55
N GLY A 145 15.77 -10.00 109.78
CA GLY A 145 16.10 -10.99 108.77
C GLY A 145 14.86 -11.66 108.18
N ASP A 146 13.88 -12.03 109.02
CA ASP A 146 12.63 -12.64 108.56
C ASP A 146 11.68 -11.62 107.94
N ALA A 147 11.65 -10.37 108.42
CA ALA A 147 10.93 -9.29 107.76
C ALA A 147 11.47 -9.01 106.34
N VAL A 148 12.79 -8.99 106.18
CA VAL A 148 13.45 -8.87 104.86
C VAL A 148 13.13 -10.08 103.98
N LYS A 149 13.34 -11.32 104.47
CA LYS A 149 13.00 -12.55 103.70
C LYS A 149 11.55 -12.55 103.21
N ARG A 150 10.60 -12.10 104.03
CA ARG A 150 9.18 -11.97 103.65
C ARG A 150 9.01 -10.95 102.52
N VAL A 151 9.52 -9.73 102.69
CA VAL A 151 9.40 -8.66 101.68
C VAL A 151 10.08 -9.07 100.37
N THR A 152 11.27 -9.68 100.43
CA THR A 152 11.97 -10.23 99.25
C THR A 152 11.10 -11.27 98.55
N LYS A 153 10.52 -12.25 99.26
CA LYS A 153 9.62 -13.26 98.66
C LYS A 153 8.35 -12.65 98.06
N GLU A 154 7.77 -11.63 98.69
CA GLU A 154 6.60 -10.92 98.17
C GLU A 154 6.91 -10.18 96.86
N TYR A 155 8.10 -9.56 96.74
CA TYR A 155 8.54 -8.93 95.49
C TYR A 155 8.99 -9.95 94.44
N GLU A 156 9.67 -11.04 94.81
CA GLU A 156 9.99 -12.15 93.89
C GLU A 156 8.72 -12.78 93.31
N ALA A 157 7.68 -12.99 94.13
CA ALA A 157 6.39 -13.52 93.68
C ALA A 157 5.68 -12.54 92.72
N LYS A 158 5.70 -11.23 93.02
CA LYS A 158 5.18 -10.20 92.11
C LYS A 158 5.95 -10.17 90.80
N MET A 159 7.28 -10.15 90.84
CA MET A 159 8.12 -10.15 89.63
C MET A 159 7.85 -11.37 88.73
N ARG A 160 7.65 -12.56 89.32
CA ARG A 160 7.24 -13.77 88.56
C ARG A 160 5.83 -13.63 87.97
N TYR A 161 4.88 -13.11 88.73
CA TYR A 161 3.52 -12.88 88.22
C TYR A 161 3.51 -11.89 87.05
N GLU A 162 4.22 -10.76 87.15
CA GLU A 162 4.36 -9.79 86.05
C GLU A 162 5.09 -10.40 84.83
N GLN A 163 6.06 -11.30 85.05
CA GLN A 163 6.70 -12.08 83.98
C GLN A 163 5.73 -13.06 83.31
N GLU A 164 4.99 -13.86 84.08
CA GLU A 164 3.96 -14.79 83.59
C GLU A 164 2.76 -14.09 82.92
N VAL A 165 2.50 -12.82 83.24
CA VAL A 165 1.51 -11.98 82.55
C VAL A 165 2.10 -11.42 81.27
N LYS A 166 3.35 -10.94 81.28
CA LYS A 166 4.03 -10.47 80.07
C LYS A 166 4.18 -11.59 79.04
N GLU A 167 4.62 -12.78 79.43
CA GLU A 167 4.78 -13.93 78.52
C GLU A 167 3.46 -14.33 77.85
N LYS A 168 2.32 -14.17 78.53
CA LYS A 168 0.98 -14.39 77.94
C LYS A 168 0.57 -13.25 77.01
N LEU A 169 0.84 -11.99 77.37
CA LEU A 169 0.55 -10.84 76.50
C LEU A 169 1.44 -10.81 75.26
N ASP A 170 2.68 -11.29 75.35
CA ASP A 170 3.56 -11.50 74.20
C ASP A 170 2.98 -12.61 73.29
N GLN A 171 2.52 -13.74 73.86
CA GLN A 171 1.87 -14.84 73.11
C GLN A 171 0.54 -14.42 72.46
N GLU A 172 -0.33 -13.73 73.19
CA GLU A 172 -1.60 -13.18 72.66
C GLU A 172 -1.36 -12.14 71.55
N LEU A 173 -0.20 -11.49 71.53
CA LEU A 173 0.18 -10.54 70.48
C LEU A 173 0.79 -11.26 69.26
N ASP A 174 1.65 -12.26 69.46
CA ASP A 174 2.18 -13.11 68.39
C ASP A 174 1.05 -13.87 67.67
N GLU A 175 0.12 -14.49 68.41
CA GLU A 175 -1.06 -15.18 67.84
C GLU A 175 -1.95 -14.22 67.03
N LEU A 176 -2.13 -12.98 67.52
CA LEU A 176 -2.93 -11.96 66.84
C LEU A 176 -2.22 -11.41 65.59
N GLU A 177 -0.88 -11.29 65.59
CA GLU A 177 -0.11 -10.89 64.41
C GLU A 177 -0.18 -11.97 63.31
N ASP A 178 -0.05 -13.26 63.68
CA ASP A 178 -0.28 -14.40 62.77
C ASP A 178 -1.72 -14.42 62.19
N GLU A 179 -2.75 -14.13 62.99
CA GLU A 179 -4.14 -13.99 62.50
C GLU A 179 -4.29 -12.83 61.51
N TRP A 180 -3.71 -11.65 61.79
CA TRP A 180 -3.78 -10.49 60.91
C TRP A 180 -2.99 -10.68 59.60
N ASP A 181 -1.82 -11.30 59.65
CA ASP A 181 -1.03 -11.62 58.45
C ASP A 181 -1.72 -12.70 57.61
N GLY A 182 -2.29 -13.74 58.24
CA GLY A 182 -3.13 -14.74 57.57
C GLY A 182 -4.35 -14.11 56.88
N MET A 183 -5.06 -13.21 57.57
CA MET A 183 -6.19 -12.48 57.01
C MET A 183 -5.78 -11.54 55.87
N ARG A 184 -4.62 -10.88 55.98
CA ARG A 184 -4.06 -10.01 54.92
C ARG A 184 -3.74 -10.81 53.67
N VAL A 185 -3.01 -11.92 53.81
CA VAL A 185 -2.64 -12.80 52.68
C VAL A 185 -3.87 -13.40 52.00
N ALA A 186 -4.92 -13.74 52.75
CA ALA A 186 -6.19 -14.18 52.18
C ALA A 186 -6.88 -13.09 51.34
N ILE A 187 -7.01 -11.87 51.88
CA ILE A 187 -7.64 -10.74 51.19
C ILE A 187 -6.83 -10.30 49.96
N GLU A 188 -5.50 -10.25 50.06
CA GLU A 188 -4.61 -9.94 48.93
C GLU A 188 -4.71 -11.02 47.85
N GLY A 189 -4.75 -12.31 48.22
CA GLY A 189 -4.90 -13.43 47.29
C GLY A 189 -6.25 -13.46 46.57
N ASP A 190 -7.35 -13.22 47.28
CA ASP A 190 -8.70 -13.12 46.69
C ASP A 190 -8.81 -11.88 45.78
N SER A 191 -8.25 -10.74 46.19
CA SER A 191 -8.18 -9.52 45.37
C SER A 191 -7.40 -9.76 44.07
N ASP A 192 -6.21 -10.37 44.13
CA ASP A 192 -5.40 -10.69 42.95
C ASP A 192 -6.11 -11.72 42.06
N ARG A 193 -6.88 -12.65 42.65
CA ARG A 193 -7.72 -13.60 41.91
C ARG A 193 -8.85 -12.89 41.16
N GLU A 194 -9.64 -12.05 41.82
CA GLU A 194 -10.71 -11.27 41.18
C GLU A 194 -10.14 -10.42 40.04
N VAL A 195 -9.01 -9.76 40.27
CA VAL A 195 -8.31 -8.97 39.24
C VAL A 195 -7.87 -9.83 38.05
N GLN A 196 -7.43 -11.07 38.26
CA GLN A 196 -7.09 -12.00 37.18
C GLN A 196 -8.32 -12.50 36.42
N GLU A 197 -9.40 -12.87 37.12
CA GLU A 197 -10.65 -13.32 36.49
C GLU A 197 -11.31 -12.20 35.66
N VAL A 198 -11.32 -10.97 36.19
CA VAL A 198 -11.80 -9.78 35.44
C VAL A 198 -10.93 -9.49 34.22
N LYS A 199 -9.59 -9.57 34.34
CA LYS A 199 -8.68 -9.43 33.18
C LYS A 199 -8.98 -10.48 32.11
N ALA A 200 -9.05 -11.75 32.47
CA ALA A 200 -9.33 -12.85 31.54
C ALA A 200 -10.69 -12.66 30.83
N LEU A 201 -11.75 -12.30 31.56
CA LEU A 201 -13.07 -12.03 31.00
C LEU A 201 -13.07 -10.87 29.99
N TYR A 202 -12.28 -9.81 30.21
CA TYR A 202 -12.15 -8.72 29.25
C TYR A 202 -11.20 -9.02 28.09
N GLU A 203 -10.17 -9.85 28.29
CA GLU A 203 -9.30 -10.33 27.22
C GLU A 203 -10.05 -11.25 26.24
N THR A 204 -10.90 -12.16 26.74
CA THR A 204 -11.79 -12.98 25.89
C THR A 204 -12.76 -12.10 25.11
N LYS A 205 -13.51 -11.21 25.77
CA LYS A 205 -14.43 -10.27 25.08
C LYS A 205 -13.72 -9.42 24.03
N LEU A 206 -12.50 -8.96 24.31
CA LEU A 206 -11.70 -8.19 23.36
C LEU A 206 -11.20 -9.05 22.19
N ALA A 207 -10.94 -10.34 22.38
CA ALA A 207 -10.64 -11.28 21.30
C ALA A 207 -11.89 -11.53 20.42
N ASP A 208 -13.04 -11.79 21.03
CA ASP A 208 -14.32 -12.01 20.35
C ASP A 208 -14.73 -10.79 19.50
N GLU A 209 -14.68 -9.58 20.06
CA GLU A 209 -14.94 -8.32 19.35
C GLU A 209 -13.95 -8.07 18.22
N ARG A 210 -12.67 -8.46 18.39
CA ARG A 210 -11.66 -8.39 17.32
C ARG A 210 -11.94 -9.39 16.21
N GLU A 211 -12.47 -10.57 16.51
CA GLU A 211 -12.84 -11.58 15.50
C GLU A 211 -14.13 -11.20 14.77
N LEU A 212 -15.16 -10.76 15.49
CA LEU A 212 -16.38 -10.19 14.93
C LEU A 212 -16.05 -8.99 14.01
N THR A 213 -15.15 -8.09 14.44
CA THR A 213 -14.67 -6.96 13.62
C THR A 213 -13.94 -7.43 12.36
N LYS A 214 -13.17 -8.52 12.39
CA LYS A 214 -12.54 -9.09 11.18
C LYS A 214 -13.59 -9.68 10.25
N SER A 215 -14.55 -10.44 10.79
CA SER A 215 -15.64 -11.07 10.03
C SER A 215 -16.49 -10.02 9.32
N LEU A 216 -16.97 -9.01 10.06
CA LEU A 216 -17.74 -7.89 9.50
C LEU A 216 -16.95 -7.08 8.46
N LYS A 217 -15.62 -6.94 8.61
CA LYS A 217 -14.77 -6.30 7.58
C LYS A 217 -14.63 -7.17 6.32
N ALA A 218 -14.54 -8.49 6.45
CA ALA A 218 -14.52 -9.40 5.32
C ALA A 218 -15.87 -9.43 4.59
N GLU A 219 -16.99 -9.46 5.31
CA GLU A 219 -18.33 -9.35 4.74
C GLU A 219 -18.53 -7.99 4.05
N ASN A 220 -18.17 -6.87 4.69
CA ASN A 220 -18.33 -5.54 4.11
C ASN A 220 -17.45 -5.36 2.85
N LEU A 221 -16.24 -5.94 2.83
CA LEU A 221 -15.41 -6.01 1.61
C LEU A 221 -16.08 -6.84 0.50
N LEU A 222 -16.66 -7.99 0.84
CA LEU A 222 -17.42 -8.83 -0.11
C LEU A 222 -18.65 -8.08 -0.65
N MET A 223 -19.42 -7.43 0.21
CA MET A 223 -20.58 -6.61 -0.16
C MET A 223 -20.16 -5.40 -1.03
N THR A 224 -19.02 -4.77 -0.73
CA THR A 224 -18.45 -3.69 -1.54
C THR A 224 -18.06 -4.19 -2.94
N ASN A 225 -17.40 -5.34 -3.04
CA ASN A 225 -17.04 -5.95 -4.32
C ASN A 225 -18.28 -6.37 -5.13
N ASN A 226 -19.28 -6.96 -4.47
CA ASN A 226 -20.56 -7.32 -5.07
C ASN A 226 -21.31 -6.07 -5.57
N HIS A 227 -21.34 -4.99 -4.77
CA HIS A 227 -21.93 -3.71 -5.15
C HIS A 227 -21.20 -3.09 -6.35
N GLN A 228 -19.87 -3.09 -6.39
CA GLN A 228 -19.10 -2.62 -7.55
C GLN A 228 -19.38 -3.46 -8.80
N SER A 229 -19.51 -4.79 -8.67
CA SER A 229 -19.90 -5.70 -9.75
C SER A 229 -21.30 -5.39 -10.29
N LEU A 230 -22.29 -5.24 -9.40
CA LEU A 230 -23.65 -4.85 -9.76
C LEU A 230 -23.71 -3.46 -10.40
N VAL A 231 -22.98 -2.47 -9.88
CA VAL A 231 -22.88 -1.13 -10.48
C VAL A 231 -22.22 -1.18 -11.87
N LYS A 232 -21.28 -2.11 -12.11
CA LYS A 232 -20.70 -2.34 -13.44
C LYS A 232 -21.75 -2.97 -14.38
N GLN A 233 -22.46 -4.01 -13.95
CA GLN A 233 -23.54 -4.64 -14.73
C GLN A 233 -24.65 -3.65 -15.07
N VAL A 234 -25.09 -2.82 -14.12
CA VAL A 234 -26.09 -1.76 -14.35
C VAL A 234 -25.59 -0.74 -15.37
N LYS A 235 -24.31 -0.34 -15.34
CA LYS A 235 -23.72 0.54 -16.36
C LYS A 235 -23.62 -0.12 -17.74
N GLU A 236 -23.36 -1.43 -17.79
CA GLU A 236 -23.32 -2.20 -19.04
C GLU A 236 -24.72 -2.34 -19.65
N GLN A 237 -25.75 -2.61 -18.83
CA GLN A 237 -27.16 -2.62 -19.24
C GLN A 237 -27.66 -1.22 -19.64
N ASP A 238 -27.36 -0.17 -18.89
CA ASP A 238 -27.69 1.22 -19.23
C ASP A 238 -27.04 1.67 -20.55
N ALA A 239 -25.81 1.20 -20.84
CA ALA A 239 -25.16 1.40 -22.12
C ALA A 239 -25.75 0.52 -23.26
N GLU A 240 -26.44 -0.57 -22.95
CA GLU A 240 -27.17 -1.40 -23.92
C GLU A 240 -28.56 -0.84 -24.23
N VAL A 241 -29.31 -0.39 -23.21
CA VAL A 241 -30.53 0.40 -23.36
C VAL A 241 -30.27 1.62 -24.25
N LYS A 242 -29.18 2.38 -24.01
CA LYS A 242 -28.78 3.52 -24.85
C LYS A 242 -28.33 3.17 -26.28
N LYS A 243 -28.16 1.89 -26.63
CA LYS A 243 -28.04 1.43 -28.03
C LYS A 243 -29.42 1.08 -28.60
N LEU A 244 -30.26 0.40 -27.81
CA LEU A 244 -31.63 0.05 -28.19
C LEU A 244 -32.50 1.29 -28.43
N ASP A 245 -32.44 2.32 -27.55
CA ASP A 245 -33.13 3.61 -27.74
C ASP A 245 -32.77 4.25 -29.08
N LYS A 246 -31.47 4.25 -29.44
CA LYS A 246 -30.99 4.82 -30.70
C LYS A 246 -31.46 4.00 -31.90
N PHE A 247 -31.42 2.69 -31.80
CA PHE A 247 -31.95 1.79 -32.83
C PHE A 247 -33.46 1.96 -32.99
N GLU A 248 -34.21 2.14 -31.90
CA GLU A 248 -35.64 2.44 -31.94
C GLU A 248 -35.89 3.77 -32.65
N VAL A 249 -35.16 4.84 -32.31
CA VAL A 249 -35.26 6.15 -32.99
C VAL A 249 -34.94 6.03 -34.48
N ASP A 250 -33.90 5.28 -34.86
CA ASP A 250 -33.56 5.03 -36.27
C ASP A 250 -34.65 4.23 -37.01
N VAL A 251 -35.28 3.26 -36.34
CA VAL A 251 -36.42 2.49 -36.88
C VAL A 251 -37.66 3.36 -36.99
N GLN A 252 -38.00 4.16 -35.98
CA GLN A 252 -39.09 5.14 -36.03
C GLN A 252 -38.89 6.16 -37.16
N ASN A 253 -37.66 6.62 -37.39
CA ASN A 253 -37.34 7.54 -38.48
C ASN A 253 -37.49 6.88 -39.86
N LYS A 254 -37.09 5.60 -40.01
CA LYS A 254 -37.36 4.81 -41.23
C LYS A 254 -38.86 4.61 -41.45
N ILE A 255 -39.63 4.32 -40.41
CA ILE A 255 -41.10 4.20 -40.49
C ILE A 255 -41.72 5.53 -40.95
N LYS A 256 -41.34 6.67 -40.35
CA LYS A 256 -41.80 8.01 -40.75
C LYS A 256 -41.42 8.34 -42.20
N GLY A 257 -40.26 7.90 -42.69
CA GLY A 257 -39.87 7.98 -44.09
C GLY A 257 -40.84 7.21 -44.99
N LEU A 258 -40.97 5.90 -44.76
CA LEU A 258 -41.86 5.02 -45.54
C LEU A 258 -43.33 5.47 -45.50
N GLU A 259 -43.81 5.99 -44.36
CA GLU A 259 -45.14 6.60 -44.29
C GLU A 259 -45.29 7.82 -45.21
N ASN A 260 -44.25 8.64 -45.33
CA ASN A 260 -44.25 9.82 -46.19
C ASN A 260 -44.12 9.43 -47.67
N ASP A 261 -43.38 8.37 -47.98
CA ASP A 261 -43.33 7.77 -49.33
C ASP A 261 -44.70 7.19 -49.72
N ILE A 262 -45.38 6.49 -48.79
CA ILE A 262 -46.77 6.03 -48.97
C ILE A 262 -47.73 7.20 -49.16
N LYS A 263 -47.57 8.32 -48.44
CA LYS A 263 -48.35 9.57 -48.66
C LYS A 263 -47.97 10.28 -49.97
N GLY A 264 -46.76 10.04 -50.50
CA GLY A 264 -46.31 10.47 -51.82
C GLY A 264 -47.02 9.70 -52.92
N HIS A 265 -46.81 8.37 -52.97
CA HIS A 265 -47.43 7.50 -53.97
C HIS A 265 -48.97 7.54 -53.94
N LYS A 266 -49.60 7.73 -52.76
CA LYS A 266 -51.07 7.94 -52.72
C LYS A 266 -51.52 9.21 -53.43
N ARG A 267 -50.74 10.30 -53.43
CA ARG A 267 -51.04 11.50 -54.22
C ARG A 267 -50.76 11.27 -55.71
N GLU A 268 -49.62 10.65 -56.02
CA GLU A 268 -49.23 10.28 -57.38
C GLU A 268 -50.27 9.36 -58.07
N ILE A 269 -50.89 8.45 -57.31
CA ILE A 269 -52.01 7.62 -57.76
C ILE A 269 -53.26 8.48 -58.03
N LEU A 270 -53.66 9.36 -57.10
CA LEU A 270 -54.82 10.24 -57.29
C LEU A 270 -54.67 11.18 -58.51
N GLU A 271 -53.47 11.73 -58.72
CA GLU A 271 -53.11 12.54 -59.88
C GLU A 271 -53.18 11.74 -61.20
N ARG A 272 -52.76 10.46 -61.17
CA ARG A 272 -52.93 9.54 -62.31
C ARG A 272 -54.38 9.15 -62.52
N ASP A 273 -55.16 8.89 -61.48
CA ASP A 273 -56.58 8.57 -61.57
C ASP A 273 -57.39 9.76 -62.10
N GLU A 274 -56.97 10.99 -61.82
CA GLU A 274 -57.51 12.21 -62.44
C GLU A 274 -57.14 12.30 -63.92
N THR A 275 -55.86 12.10 -64.24
CA THR A 275 -55.38 12.05 -65.63
C THR A 275 -56.06 10.94 -66.45
N ILE A 276 -56.38 9.80 -65.82
CA ILE A 276 -57.13 8.70 -66.42
C ILE A 276 -58.57 9.13 -66.66
N ARG A 277 -59.28 9.66 -65.64
CA ARG A 277 -60.66 10.18 -65.80
C ARG A 277 -60.78 11.23 -66.91
N ASP A 278 -59.80 12.11 -67.08
CA ASP A 278 -59.78 13.08 -68.18
C ASP A 278 -59.54 12.44 -69.55
N LYS A 279 -58.66 11.44 -69.63
CA LYS A 279 -58.48 10.65 -70.85
C LYS A 279 -59.72 9.80 -71.17
N GLU A 280 -60.40 9.25 -70.18
CA GLU A 280 -61.66 8.51 -70.35
C GLU A 280 -62.78 9.42 -70.85
N ARG A 281 -62.98 10.60 -70.24
CA ARG A 281 -63.90 11.64 -70.74
C ARG A 281 -63.56 12.00 -72.19
N ARG A 282 -62.29 12.20 -72.51
CA ARG A 282 -61.85 12.50 -73.88
C ARG A 282 -62.07 11.34 -74.86
N ILE A 283 -61.93 10.09 -74.42
CA ILE A 283 -62.25 8.89 -75.21
C ILE A 283 -63.76 8.79 -75.43
N GLU A 284 -64.60 9.15 -74.46
CA GLU A 284 -66.06 9.16 -74.60
C GLU A 284 -66.52 10.23 -75.61
N ASP A 285 -65.96 11.44 -75.54
CA ASP A 285 -66.19 12.50 -76.54
C ASP A 285 -65.74 12.07 -77.94
N LEU A 286 -64.59 11.42 -78.05
CA LEU A 286 -64.09 10.89 -79.32
C LEU A 286 -64.95 9.72 -79.82
N LYS A 287 -65.50 8.87 -78.95
CA LYS A 287 -66.48 7.83 -79.32
C LYS A 287 -67.78 8.44 -79.86
N LYS A 288 -68.32 9.49 -79.22
CA LYS A 288 -69.50 10.22 -79.70
C LYS A 288 -69.25 10.82 -81.08
N LYS A 289 -68.12 11.51 -81.27
CA LYS A 289 -67.70 12.04 -82.57
C LYS A 289 -67.43 10.96 -83.60
N ASN A 290 -66.91 9.79 -83.21
CA ASN A 290 -66.72 8.67 -84.13
C ASN A 290 -68.06 8.06 -84.55
N GLN A 291 -69.06 7.98 -83.66
CA GLN A 291 -70.43 7.58 -84.02
C GLN A 291 -71.11 8.61 -84.95
N GLU A 292 -70.80 9.90 -84.81
CA GLU A 292 -71.22 10.93 -85.77
C GLU A 292 -70.52 10.75 -87.12
N LEU A 293 -69.21 10.49 -87.14
CA LEU A 293 -68.45 10.18 -88.35
C LEU A 293 -68.91 8.86 -89.01
N GLU A 294 -69.36 7.86 -88.24
CA GLU A 294 -70.00 6.66 -88.77
C GLU A 294 -71.36 6.98 -89.42
N LYS A 295 -72.18 7.85 -88.83
CA LYS A 295 -73.42 8.33 -89.46
C LYS A 295 -73.11 9.10 -90.76
N PHE A 296 -72.13 9.99 -90.75
CA PHE A 296 -71.66 10.66 -91.97
C PHE A 296 -71.12 9.66 -93.00
N LYS A 297 -70.37 8.64 -92.58
CA LYS A 297 -69.92 7.54 -93.44
C LYS A 297 -71.09 6.79 -94.05
N PHE A 298 -72.14 6.43 -93.30
CA PHE A 298 -73.33 5.79 -93.88
C PHE A 298 -74.03 6.66 -94.92
N VAL A 299 -74.15 7.97 -94.68
CA VAL A 299 -74.72 8.93 -95.64
C VAL A 299 -73.83 9.07 -96.88
N LEU A 300 -72.51 9.12 -96.72
CA LEU A 300 -71.54 9.19 -97.81
C LEU A 300 -71.45 7.87 -98.59
N ASP A 301 -71.45 6.71 -97.95
CA ASP A 301 -71.50 5.39 -98.58
C ASP A 301 -72.80 5.21 -99.38
N TYR A 302 -73.93 5.71 -98.87
CA TYR A 302 -75.18 5.76 -99.63
C TYR A 302 -75.07 6.68 -100.85
N LYS A 303 -74.49 7.88 -100.69
CA LYS A 303 -74.28 8.83 -101.80
C LYS A 303 -73.28 8.30 -102.83
N ILE A 304 -72.24 7.59 -102.41
CA ILE A 304 -71.26 6.91 -103.26
C ILE A 304 -71.91 5.74 -104.00
N LYS A 305 -72.76 4.94 -103.34
CA LYS A 305 -73.52 3.87 -104.01
C LYS A 305 -74.46 4.43 -105.07
N GLU A 306 -75.19 5.51 -104.78
CA GLU A 306 -76.09 6.14 -105.76
C GLU A 306 -75.33 6.79 -106.92
N LEU A 307 -74.20 7.47 -106.65
CA LEU A 307 -73.33 8.00 -107.70
C LEU A 307 -72.71 6.87 -108.55
N LYS A 308 -72.23 5.79 -107.93
CA LYS A 308 -71.75 4.59 -108.66
C LYS A 308 -72.86 3.98 -109.51
N ARG A 309 -74.10 3.89 -109.03
CA ARG A 309 -75.27 3.41 -109.80
C ARG A 309 -75.59 4.28 -111.02
N GLN A 310 -75.23 5.56 -110.99
CA GLN A 310 -75.37 6.50 -112.12
C GLN A 310 -74.14 6.52 -113.04
N ILE A 311 -72.96 6.21 -112.52
CA ILE A 311 -71.69 6.14 -113.26
C ILE A 311 -71.53 4.80 -113.99
N GLU A 312 -71.89 3.67 -113.37
CA GLU A 312 -71.73 2.32 -113.94
C GLU A 312 -72.37 2.11 -115.33
N PRO A 313 -73.59 2.60 -115.65
CA PRO A 313 -74.11 2.54 -117.02
C PRO A 313 -73.28 3.39 -117.99
N ARG A 314 -72.85 4.60 -117.58
CA ARG A 314 -72.01 5.49 -118.40
C ARG A 314 -70.62 4.91 -118.64
N GLU A 315 -70.00 4.28 -117.64
CA GLU A 315 -68.74 3.57 -117.84
C GLU A 315 -68.91 2.34 -118.73
N ARG A 316 -70.06 1.64 -118.69
CA ARG A 316 -70.34 0.55 -119.63
C ARG A 316 -70.47 1.07 -121.06
N GLU A 317 -71.21 2.17 -121.27
CA GLU A 317 -71.27 2.86 -122.58
C GLU A 317 -69.89 3.35 -123.05
N ILE A 318 -69.07 3.92 -122.16
CA ILE A 318 -67.71 4.37 -122.49
C ILE A 318 -66.79 3.19 -122.80
N ARG A 319 -66.96 2.03 -122.15
CA ARG A 319 -66.21 0.80 -122.45
C ARG A 319 -66.59 0.23 -123.81
N THR A 320 -67.88 0.05 -124.12
CA THR A 320 -68.27 -0.39 -125.48
C THR A 320 -67.89 0.62 -126.56
N MET A 321 -67.90 1.93 -126.27
CA MET A 321 -67.36 2.92 -127.21
C MET A 321 -65.83 2.86 -127.35
N HIS A 322 -65.07 2.51 -126.32
CA HIS A 322 -63.62 2.26 -126.45
C HIS A 322 -63.35 0.98 -127.24
N GLU A 323 -64.06 -0.11 -126.94
CA GLU A 323 -63.97 -1.38 -127.69
C GLU A 323 -64.28 -1.17 -129.18
N GLN A 324 -65.33 -0.39 -129.51
CA GLN A 324 -65.66 -0.02 -130.89
C GLN A 324 -64.62 0.90 -131.55
N VAL A 325 -63.96 1.78 -130.80
CA VAL A 325 -62.86 2.62 -131.33
C VAL A 325 -61.60 1.79 -131.54
N GLU A 326 -61.28 0.84 -130.66
CA GLU A 326 -60.12 -0.03 -130.77
C GLU A 326 -60.28 -1.05 -131.93
N GLU A 327 -61.48 -1.61 -132.13
CA GLU A 327 -61.80 -2.39 -133.34
C GLU A 327 -61.68 -1.53 -134.62
N MET A 328 -62.22 -0.30 -134.61
CA MET A 328 -62.15 0.62 -135.75
C MET A 328 -60.72 1.07 -136.05
N ASP A 329 -59.89 1.33 -135.05
CA ASP A 329 -58.46 1.69 -135.23
C ASP A 329 -57.66 0.50 -135.80
N VAL A 330 -58.00 -0.74 -135.41
CA VAL A 330 -57.42 -1.97 -135.98
C VAL A 330 -57.86 -2.20 -137.44
N GLU A 331 -59.09 -1.87 -137.81
CA GLU A 331 -59.51 -1.83 -139.22
C GLU A 331 -58.78 -0.71 -139.98
N LEU A 332 -58.64 0.47 -139.38
CA LEU A 332 -58.04 1.65 -140.01
C LEU A 332 -56.53 1.47 -140.25
N ASP A 333 -55.81 0.83 -139.33
CA ASP A 333 -54.42 0.39 -139.51
C ASP A 333 -54.27 -0.63 -140.66
N GLN A 334 -55.20 -1.58 -140.78
CA GLN A 334 -55.23 -2.51 -141.93
C GLN A 334 -55.50 -1.78 -143.25
N TYR A 335 -56.41 -0.80 -143.27
CA TYR A 335 -56.65 0.05 -144.44
C TYR A 335 -55.44 0.94 -144.78
N GLN A 336 -54.71 1.46 -143.79
CA GLN A 336 -53.47 2.21 -144.02
C GLN A 336 -52.40 1.32 -144.66
N LYS A 337 -52.11 0.15 -144.08
CA LYS A 337 -51.14 -0.82 -144.63
C LYS A 337 -51.52 -1.30 -146.04
N SER A 338 -52.81 -1.48 -146.31
CA SER A 338 -53.32 -1.79 -147.65
C SER A 338 -53.09 -0.64 -148.64
N ASN A 339 -53.37 0.60 -148.24
CA ASN A 339 -53.11 1.79 -149.05
C ASN A 339 -51.60 2.02 -149.30
N GLU A 340 -50.73 1.78 -148.33
CA GLU A 340 -49.27 1.85 -148.52
C GLU A 340 -48.79 0.83 -149.56
N ALA A 341 -49.25 -0.42 -149.45
CA ALA A 341 -48.94 -1.46 -150.43
C ALA A 341 -49.47 -1.12 -151.85
N LEU A 342 -50.67 -0.56 -151.95
CA LEU A 342 -51.24 -0.10 -153.22
C LEU A 342 -50.50 1.11 -153.80
N ASN A 343 -50.09 2.07 -152.97
CA ASN A 343 -49.30 3.23 -153.39
C ASN A 343 -47.93 2.81 -153.94
N LEU A 344 -47.22 1.91 -153.25
CA LEU A 344 -45.96 1.35 -153.75
C LEU A 344 -46.14 0.64 -155.11
N MET A 345 -47.25 -0.08 -155.29
CA MET A 345 -47.58 -0.72 -156.57
C MET A 345 -47.93 0.30 -157.66
N ILE A 346 -48.57 1.42 -157.32
CA ILE A 346 -48.82 2.54 -158.23
C ILE A 346 -47.51 3.22 -158.65
N GLU A 347 -46.54 3.39 -157.75
CA GLU A 347 -45.24 3.97 -158.07
C GLU A 347 -44.38 3.07 -158.97
N ASP A 348 -44.32 1.77 -158.71
CA ASP A 348 -43.67 0.80 -159.61
C ASP A 348 -44.33 0.78 -161.02
N LEU A 349 -45.66 0.84 -161.09
CA LEU A 349 -46.38 0.98 -162.36
C LEU A 349 -46.11 2.31 -163.07
N ARG A 350 -46.00 3.43 -162.33
CA ARG A 350 -45.58 4.74 -162.89
C ARG A 350 -44.16 4.70 -163.44
N LEU A 351 -43.20 4.14 -162.70
CA LEU A 351 -41.80 4.01 -163.15
C LEU A 351 -41.70 3.14 -164.41
N LYS A 352 -42.49 2.06 -164.51
CA LYS A 352 -42.63 1.25 -165.72
C LYS A 352 -43.25 2.03 -166.88
N MET A 353 -44.32 2.78 -166.62
CA MET A 353 -44.97 3.66 -167.60
C MET A 353 -44.01 4.74 -168.13
N ASP A 354 -43.22 5.40 -167.27
CA ASP A 354 -42.25 6.42 -167.65
C ASP A 354 -41.04 5.85 -168.41
N ARG A 355 -40.65 4.59 -168.13
CA ARG A 355 -39.67 3.89 -168.95
C ARG A 355 -40.22 3.62 -170.35
N ILE A 356 -41.43 3.07 -170.45
CA ILE A 356 -42.08 2.77 -171.73
C ILE A 356 -42.32 4.05 -172.56
N HIS A 357 -42.72 5.16 -171.93
CA HIS A 357 -42.86 6.44 -172.63
C HIS A 357 -41.53 6.98 -173.17
N ARG A 358 -40.41 6.81 -172.45
CA ARG A 358 -39.07 7.16 -172.95
C ARG A 358 -38.64 6.28 -174.12
N GLU A 359 -38.91 4.98 -174.07
CA GLU A 359 -38.62 4.05 -175.18
C GLU A 359 -39.47 4.38 -176.43
N ILE A 360 -40.76 4.68 -176.25
CA ILE A 360 -41.66 5.14 -177.33
C ILE A 360 -41.21 6.50 -177.90
N ALA A 361 -40.77 7.44 -177.07
CA ALA A 361 -40.26 8.74 -177.52
C ALA A 361 -38.98 8.57 -178.37
N GLY A 362 -38.06 7.69 -177.94
CA GLY A 362 -36.87 7.34 -178.72
C GLY A 362 -37.22 6.70 -180.07
N GLN A 363 -38.15 5.73 -180.09
CA GLN A 363 -38.62 5.11 -181.34
C GLN A 363 -39.29 6.11 -182.28
N LYS A 364 -40.14 7.03 -181.78
CA LYS A 364 -40.74 8.09 -182.59
C LYS A 364 -39.70 9.04 -183.18
N ALA A 365 -38.67 9.41 -182.42
CA ALA A 365 -37.58 10.25 -182.93
C ALA A 365 -36.79 9.52 -184.04
N PHE A 366 -36.53 8.22 -183.88
CA PHE A 366 -35.86 7.40 -184.88
C PHE A 366 -36.68 7.23 -186.17
N ILE A 367 -37.97 6.94 -186.07
CA ILE A 367 -38.87 6.86 -187.24
C ILE A 367 -38.90 8.20 -187.98
N THR A 368 -39.03 9.31 -187.27
CA THR A 368 -39.05 10.67 -187.85
C THR A 368 -37.76 10.98 -188.62
N SER A 369 -36.59 10.53 -188.16
CA SER A 369 -35.32 10.72 -188.89
C SER A 369 -35.21 9.80 -190.11
N ALA A 370 -35.72 8.57 -190.04
CA ALA A 370 -35.77 7.62 -191.15
C ALA A 370 -36.71 8.09 -192.28
N ASP A 371 -37.90 8.59 -191.95
CA ASP A 371 -38.84 9.14 -192.94
C ASP A 371 -38.26 10.36 -193.68
N ALA A 372 -37.56 11.24 -192.96
CA ALA A 372 -36.85 12.38 -193.57
C ALA A 372 -35.73 11.94 -194.53
N TYR A 373 -35.03 10.84 -194.22
CA TYR A 373 -34.03 10.24 -195.11
C TYR A 373 -34.69 9.61 -196.36
N ILE A 374 -35.76 8.84 -196.19
CA ILE A 374 -36.52 8.21 -197.27
C ILE A 374 -37.13 9.25 -198.21
N MET A 375 -37.67 10.37 -197.69
CA MET A 375 -38.20 11.45 -198.51
C MET A 375 -37.12 12.15 -199.35
N ARG A 376 -35.94 12.42 -198.78
CA ARG A 376 -34.79 12.93 -199.54
C ARG A 376 -34.38 11.98 -200.67
N PHE A 377 -34.32 10.68 -200.39
CA PHE A 377 -33.97 9.68 -201.41
C PHE A 377 -35.01 9.62 -202.54
N LYS A 378 -36.31 9.54 -202.20
CA LYS A 378 -37.41 9.57 -203.19
C LYS A 378 -37.32 10.81 -204.08
N GLN A 379 -37.11 11.99 -203.50
CA GLN A 379 -37.09 13.25 -204.25
C GLN A 379 -35.92 13.31 -205.24
N GLU A 380 -34.71 12.86 -204.86
CA GLU A 380 -33.57 12.78 -205.79
C GLU A 380 -33.73 11.67 -206.86
N VAL A 381 -34.36 10.54 -206.54
CA VAL A 381 -34.72 9.51 -207.53
C VAL A 381 -35.69 10.06 -208.58
N THR A 382 -36.74 10.78 -208.17
CA THR A 382 -37.67 11.46 -209.10
C THR A 382 -36.95 12.51 -209.95
N ASN A 383 -35.98 13.22 -209.35
CA ASN A 383 -35.14 14.22 -210.01
C ASN A 383 -34.16 13.60 -211.02
N CYS A 384 -33.79 12.32 -210.89
CA CYS A 384 -33.10 11.57 -211.95
C CYS A 384 -34.05 11.11 -213.06
N GLY A 385 -35.24 10.60 -212.71
CA GLY A 385 -36.22 10.07 -213.67
C GLY A 385 -36.68 11.09 -214.72
N SER A 386 -36.82 12.37 -214.35
CA SER A 386 -37.22 13.44 -215.28
C SER A 386 -36.16 13.80 -216.34
N LYS A 387 -34.93 13.26 -216.25
CA LYS A 387 -33.79 13.61 -217.12
C LYS A 387 -33.40 12.50 -218.11
N VAL A 388 -34.17 11.41 -218.17
CA VAL A 388 -33.91 10.22 -219.00
C VAL A 388 -33.71 10.54 -220.49
N THR A 389 -34.43 11.52 -221.05
CA THR A 389 -34.33 11.91 -222.46
C THR A 389 -33.04 12.65 -222.83
N ASN A 390 -32.20 13.06 -221.88
CA ASN A 390 -30.96 13.79 -222.14
C ASN A 390 -29.75 13.13 -221.47
N ASN A 391 -29.05 12.28 -222.23
CA ASN A 391 -27.96 11.42 -221.75
C ASN A 391 -26.86 12.17 -220.96
N LYS A 392 -26.49 13.39 -221.38
CA LYS A 392 -25.49 14.21 -220.67
C LYS A 392 -25.99 14.68 -219.30
N GLN A 393 -27.27 15.06 -219.17
CA GLN A 393 -27.86 15.54 -217.92
C GLN A 393 -28.12 14.38 -216.95
N LEU A 394 -28.60 13.23 -217.46
CA LEU A 394 -28.77 12.01 -216.67
C LEU A 394 -27.45 11.57 -216.01
N LYS A 395 -26.33 11.56 -216.77
CA LYS A 395 -25.01 11.13 -216.26
C LYS A 395 -24.41 12.05 -215.19
N VAL A 396 -24.92 13.27 -215.03
CA VAL A 396 -24.57 14.17 -213.90
C VAL A 396 -25.48 13.90 -212.70
N ALA A 397 -26.79 13.76 -212.93
CA ALA A 397 -27.76 13.46 -211.87
C ALA A 397 -27.46 12.10 -211.19
N MET A 398 -27.15 11.06 -211.97
CA MET A 398 -26.82 9.72 -211.46
C MET A 398 -25.60 9.72 -210.52
N ARG A 399 -24.56 10.49 -210.83
CA ARG A 399 -23.40 10.65 -209.93
C ARG A 399 -23.78 11.37 -208.65
N ARG A 400 -24.54 12.46 -208.76
CA ARG A 400 -24.98 13.25 -207.60
C ARG A 400 -25.83 12.42 -206.63
N LEU A 401 -26.64 11.50 -207.14
CA LEU A 401 -27.42 10.55 -206.35
C LEU A 401 -26.51 9.48 -205.69
N TYR A 402 -25.51 8.97 -206.41
CA TYR A 402 -24.51 8.05 -205.86
C TYR A 402 -23.69 8.69 -204.73
N ASP A 403 -23.16 9.90 -204.94
CA ASP A 403 -22.35 10.64 -203.97
C ASP A 403 -23.15 11.17 -202.76
N ALA A 404 -24.48 11.24 -202.87
CA ALA A 404 -25.35 11.70 -201.78
C ALA A 404 -25.85 10.58 -200.86
N PHE A 405 -25.96 9.33 -201.36
CA PHE A 405 -26.61 8.23 -200.63
C PHE A 405 -25.79 6.92 -200.56
N VAL A 406 -24.66 6.80 -201.25
CA VAL A 406 -23.83 5.56 -201.26
C VAL A 406 -22.46 5.75 -200.60
N THR A 407 -21.87 6.95 -200.65
CA THR A 407 -20.47 7.18 -200.21
C THR A 407 -20.33 7.82 -198.82
N LYS A 408 -21.42 8.02 -198.08
CA LYS A 408 -21.41 8.50 -196.68
C LYS A 408 -22.43 7.80 -195.80
N GLU A 409 -21.95 6.87 -194.98
CA GLU A 409 -22.66 6.42 -193.77
C GLU A 409 -22.68 7.59 -192.76
N VAL A 410 -23.80 7.77 -192.05
CA VAL A 410 -24.00 8.91 -191.12
C VAL A 410 -24.40 8.38 -189.73
N PRO A 411 -23.67 8.73 -188.66
CA PRO A 411 -23.96 8.32 -187.29
C PRO A 411 -24.74 9.38 -186.48
N THR A 412 -25.36 8.95 -185.37
CA THR A 412 -25.89 9.78 -184.27
C THR A 412 -25.91 8.93 -182.98
N ALA A 413 -25.41 9.30 -181.79
CA ALA A 413 -24.89 10.53 -181.15
C ALA A 413 -25.90 11.38 -180.34
N GLY A 414 -25.72 11.40 -178.99
CA GLY A 414 -26.27 12.39 -178.05
C GLY A 414 -26.87 11.81 -176.75
N HIS A 415 -26.83 12.48 -175.59
CA HIS A 415 -26.13 13.72 -175.19
C HIS A 415 -26.01 13.84 -173.64
N THR A 416 -25.32 14.87 -173.12
CA THR A 416 -24.92 15.07 -171.69
C THR A 416 -25.10 16.54 -171.22
N SER A 417 -24.65 16.85 -169.97
CA SER A 417 -24.70 18.13 -169.19
C SER A 417 -25.79 18.14 -168.09
N SER A 418 -25.77 18.97 -167.02
CA SER A 418 -24.97 20.18 -166.73
C SER A 418 -24.78 20.46 -165.21
N GLU A 419 -24.07 21.56 -164.90
CA GLU A 419 -24.13 22.44 -163.71
C GLU A 419 -23.51 22.09 -162.34
N ALA A 420 -22.95 23.15 -161.70
CA ALA A 420 -22.38 23.24 -160.35
C ALA A 420 -22.15 24.73 -159.98
N LEU A 421 -22.20 25.10 -158.68
CA LEU A 421 -21.56 26.26 -157.99
C LEU A 421 -22.32 26.65 -156.69
N ALA A 422 -21.90 26.16 -155.50
CA ALA A 422 -22.33 26.66 -154.17
C ALA A 422 -21.63 25.95 -152.99
N THR A 423 -20.34 26.20 -152.73
CA THR A 423 -19.58 25.42 -151.70
C THR A 423 -18.76 26.20 -150.67
N ASP A 424 -18.38 27.47 -150.91
CA ASP A 424 -17.36 28.14 -150.08
C ASP A 424 -17.91 28.76 -148.78
N ASP A 425 -19.02 29.51 -148.84
CA ASP A 425 -19.59 30.22 -147.67
C ASP A 425 -19.97 29.28 -146.52
N VAL A 426 -20.42 28.05 -146.84
CA VAL A 426 -20.84 27.03 -145.87
C VAL A 426 -19.68 26.62 -144.95
N ILE A 427 -18.45 26.62 -145.47
CA ILE A 427 -17.25 26.20 -144.73
C ILE A 427 -16.83 27.27 -143.71
N VAL A 428 -17.07 28.55 -144.01
CA VAL A 428 -16.71 29.68 -143.12
C VAL A 428 -17.67 29.76 -141.93
N GLU A 429 -18.98 29.61 -142.16
CA GLU A 429 -20.00 29.48 -141.11
C GLU A 429 -19.69 28.33 -140.15
N PHE A 430 -19.40 27.13 -140.67
CA PHE A 430 -19.17 25.94 -139.85
C PHE A 430 -18.00 26.10 -138.87
N ASN A 431 -16.88 26.69 -139.32
CA ASN A 431 -15.73 26.92 -138.45
C ASN A 431 -16.04 27.92 -137.32
N ARG A 432 -16.80 28.98 -137.62
CA ARG A 432 -17.22 29.97 -136.62
C ARG A 432 -18.16 29.38 -135.56
N GLN A 433 -19.08 28.50 -135.98
CA GLN A 433 -19.96 27.79 -135.04
C GLN A 433 -19.18 26.79 -134.17
N ARG A 434 -18.20 26.08 -134.74
CA ARG A 434 -17.33 25.14 -134.01
C ARG A 434 -16.52 25.85 -132.91
N GLU A 435 -15.90 26.98 -133.24
CA GLU A 435 -15.06 27.75 -132.32
C GLU A 435 -15.86 28.42 -131.18
N HIS A 436 -17.18 28.64 -131.37
CA HIS A 436 -18.08 29.07 -130.30
C HIS A 436 -18.44 27.91 -129.36
N LEU A 437 -18.69 26.72 -129.91
CA LEU A 437 -18.96 25.51 -129.13
C LEU A 437 -17.74 25.05 -128.32
N GLU A 438 -16.53 25.11 -128.88
CA GLU A 438 -15.29 24.78 -128.17
C GLU A 438 -15.05 25.69 -126.94
N ARG A 439 -15.24 27.01 -127.10
CA ARG A 439 -15.16 27.96 -125.97
C ARG A 439 -16.21 27.68 -124.89
N ASN A 440 -17.44 27.34 -125.27
CA ASN A 440 -18.49 26.98 -124.31
C ASN A 440 -18.20 25.65 -123.59
N VAL A 441 -17.65 24.65 -124.29
CA VAL A 441 -17.22 23.38 -123.69
C VAL A 441 -16.09 23.59 -122.69
N ASP A 442 -15.08 24.42 -123.01
CA ASP A 442 -14.00 24.70 -122.06
C ASP A 442 -14.44 25.63 -120.92
N ALA A 443 -15.41 26.53 -121.13
CA ALA A 443 -16.06 27.26 -120.04
C ALA A 443 -16.80 26.30 -119.08
N LEU A 444 -17.52 25.31 -119.60
CA LEU A 444 -18.22 24.30 -118.81
C LEU A 444 -17.25 23.36 -118.07
N LYS A 445 -16.15 22.93 -118.71
CA LYS A 445 -15.08 22.17 -118.02
C LYS A 445 -14.47 22.98 -116.87
N ASN A 446 -14.21 24.28 -117.06
CA ASN A 446 -13.68 25.14 -116.01
C ASN A 446 -14.69 25.41 -114.88
N TYR A 447 -15.99 25.44 -115.18
CA TYR A 447 -17.03 25.47 -114.15
C TYR A 447 -17.07 24.17 -113.34
N ILE A 448 -17.14 23.01 -114.01
CA ILE A 448 -17.16 21.70 -113.35
C ILE A 448 -15.88 21.47 -112.54
N GLY A 449 -14.71 21.86 -113.06
CA GLY A 449 -13.44 21.80 -112.32
C GLY A 449 -13.47 22.63 -111.05
N LYS A 450 -14.01 23.86 -111.11
CA LYS A 450 -14.17 24.72 -109.92
C LYS A 450 -15.22 24.21 -108.95
N ASP A 451 -16.34 23.66 -109.40
CA ASP A 451 -17.33 23.03 -108.52
C ASP A 451 -16.75 21.80 -107.81
N VAL A 452 -15.92 21.00 -108.50
CA VAL A 452 -15.21 19.87 -107.88
C VAL A 452 -14.14 20.35 -106.90
N GLU A 453 -13.38 21.40 -107.20
CA GLU A 453 -12.46 22.01 -106.22
C GLU A 453 -13.18 22.64 -105.03
N LEU A 454 -14.33 23.30 -105.23
CA LEU A 454 -15.16 23.86 -104.17
C LEU A 454 -15.72 22.74 -103.29
N TYR A 455 -16.32 21.71 -103.87
CA TYR A 455 -16.83 20.55 -103.16
C TYR A 455 -15.71 19.81 -102.40
N LEU A 456 -14.52 19.63 -103.00
CA LEU A 456 -13.37 19.05 -102.29
C LEU A 456 -12.88 19.94 -101.15
N ASN A 457 -12.89 21.26 -101.30
CA ASN A 457 -12.51 22.19 -100.22
C ASN A 457 -13.57 22.24 -99.10
N GLU A 458 -14.86 22.20 -99.43
CA GLU A 458 -15.95 22.15 -98.45
C GLU A 458 -16.01 20.80 -97.75
N HIS A 459 -15.82 19.70 -98.46
CA HIS A 459 -15.67 18.38 -97.86
C HIS A 459 -14.44 18.31 -96.94
N ASN A 460 -13.30 18.87 -97.34
CA ASN A 460 -12.12 18.96 -96.46
C ASN A 460 -12.32 19.89 -95.27
N LYS A 461 -13.12 20.96 -95.38
CA LYS A 461 -13.55 21.79 -94.24
C LYS A 461 -14.44 20.99 -93.30
N LEU A 462 -15.50 20.35 -93.81
CA LEU A 462 -16.42 19.51 -93.05
C LEU A 462 -15.70 18.34 -92.37
N VAL A 463 -14.71 17.72 -93.02
CA VAL A 463 -13.87 16.67 -92.39
C VAL A 463 -12.99 17.25 -91.30
N LYS A 464 -12.33 18.40 -91.52
CA LYS A 464 -11.53 19.07 -90.46
C LYS A 464 -12.39 19.55 -89.29
N GLU A 465 -13.60 20.02 -89.56
CA GLU A 465 -14.57 20.43 -88.55
C GLU A 465 -15.16 19.23 -87.81
N SER A 466 -15.41 18.11 -88.50
CA SER A 466 -15.82 16.83 -87.88
C SER A 466 -14.71 16.24 -87.01
N VAL A 467 -13.44 16.34 -87.44
CA VAL A 467 -12.27 15.97 -86.63
C VAL A 467 -12.17 16.88 -85.41
N ARG A 468 -12.25 18.21 -85.58
CA ARG A 468 -12.23 19.17 -84.46
C ARG A 468 -13.39 18.95 -83.49
N LEU A 469 -14.61 18.71 -83.98
CA LEU A 469 -15.77 18.35 -83.15
C LEU A 469 -15.57 17.00 -82.45
N THR A 470 -14.86 16.06 -83.06
CA THR A 470 -14.45 14.80 -82.42
C THR A 470 -13.38 15.03 -81.36
N GLU A 471 -12.44 15.96 -81.56
CA GLU A 471 -11.45 16.38 -80.56
C GLU A 471 -12.12 17.12 -79.40
N GLU A 472 -13.03 18.06 -79.66
CA GLU A 472 -13.83 18.76 -78.66
C GLU A 472 -14.74 17.79 -77.89
N LEU A 473 -15.40 16.84 -78.57
CA LEU A 473 -16.17 15.78 -77.92
C LEU A 473 -15.27 14.87 -77.07
N ASN A 474 -14.04 14.57 -77.51
CA ASN A 474 -13.06 13.83 -76.71
C ASN A 474 -12.52 14.66 -75.53
N VAL A 475 -12.40 15.98 -75.65
CA VAL A 475 -12.09 16.88 -74.53
C VAL A 475 -13.27 16.89 -73.56
N VAL A 476 -14.51 17.03 -74.02
CA VAL A 476 -15.72 16.93 -73.18
C VAL A 476 -15.85 15.55 -72.53
N PHE A 477 -15.48 14.44 -73.20
CA PHE A 477 -15.41 13.12 -72.56
C PHE A 477 -14.27 13.01 -71.54
N ARG A 478 -13.10 13.62 -71.78
CA ARG A 478 -12.02 13.71 -70.80
C ARG A 478 -12.41 14.57 -69.61
N ASP A 479 -13.09 15.68 -69.81
CA ASP A 479 -13.54 16.59 -68.76
C ASP A 479 -14.73 16.02 -67.99
N ALA A 480 -15.67 15.35 -68.65
CA ALA A 480 -16.73 14.58 -68.00
C ALA A 480 -16.15 13.41 -67.19
N LYS A 481 -15.15 12.68 -67.71
CA LYS A 481 -14.42 11.64 -66.97
C LYS A 481 -13.60 12.22 -65.83
N THR A 482 -13.03 13.41 -65.99
CA THR A 482 -12.26 14.13 -64.95
C THR A 482 -13.19 14.72 -63.89
N LEU A 483 -14.41 15.13 -64.25
CA LEU A 483 -15.47 15.51 -63.31
C LEU A 483 -16.01 14.29 -62.57
N HIS A 484 -16.23 13.15 -63.24
CA HIS A 484 -16.57 11.89 -62.57
C HIS A 484 -15.46 11.44 -61.63
N LEU A 485 -14.18 11.55 -62.03
CA LEU A 485 -13.04 11.30 -61.15
C LEU A 485 -12.93 12.34 -60.04
N ARG A 486 -13.30 13.62 -60.25
CA ARG A 486 -13.35 14.62 -59.18
C ARG A 486 -14.51 14.39 -58.22
N HIS A 487 -15.66 13.92 -58.67
CA HIS A 487 -16.76 13.50 -57.81
C HIS A 487 -16.35 12.25 -57.01
N ALA A 488 -15.88 11.18 -57.65
CA ALA A 488 -15.38 10.00 -56.96
C ALA A 488 -14.19 10.29 -56.03
N ASN A 489 -13.31 11.22 -56.38
CA ASN A 489 -12.24 11.68 -55.49
C ASN A 489 -12.79 12.56 -54.36
N HIS A 490 -13.82 13.37 -54.57
CA HIS A 490 -14.47 14.13 -53.51
C HIS A 490 -15.22 13.22 -52.54
N ASP A 491 -15.95 12.23 -53.04
CA ASP A 491 -16.64 11.22 -52.24
C ASP A 491 -15.63 10.38 -51.43
N THR A 492 -14.49 10.01 -52.03
CA THR A 492 -13.41 9.29 -51.33
C THR A 492 -12.52 10.19 -50.47
N GLU A 493 -12.45 11.51 -50.71
CA GLU A 493 -11.82 12.49 -49.80
C GLU A 493 -12.72 12.79 -48.61
N VAL A 494 -14.04 12.86 -48.79
CA VAL A 494 -15.02 12.90 -47.68
C VAL A 494 -14.89 11.63 -46.84
N ALA A 495 -14.81 10.45 -47.47
CA ALA A 495 -14.55 9.18 -46.78
C ALA A 495 -13.15 9.12 -46.10
N ARG A 496 -12.12 9.74 -46.69
CA ARG A 496 -10.77 9.84 -46.10
C ARG A 496 -10.68 10.84 -44.97
N ALA A 497 -11.34 12.00 -45.06
CA ALA A 497 -11.37 13.00 -43.99
C ALA A 497 -12.10 12.47 -42.74
N SER A 498 -13.08 11.57 -42.92
CA SER A 498 -13.70 10.82 -41.81
C SER A 498 -12.86 9.66 -41.25
N SER A 499 -11.81 9.21 -41.96
CA SER A 499 -10.96 8.06 -41.58
C SER A 499 -9.57 8.47 -41.08
N ILE A 500 -9.00 9.55 -41.63
CA ILE A 500 -7.68 10.09 -41.32
C ILE A 500 -7.86 11.52 -40.80
N LYS A 501 -8.21 11.66 -39.52
CA LYS A 501 -8.28 12.96 -38.82
C LYS A 501 -6.91 13.66 -38.68
N HIS A 502 -5.83 12.96 -38.98
CA HIS A 502 -4.46 13.30 -38.61
C HIS A 502 -3.44 12.70 -39.59
N ARG A 503 -2.55 13.54 -40.15
CA ARG A 503 -1.22 13.17 -40.74
C ARG A 503 -1.24 12.29 -42.02
N SER A 504 -0.20 12.17 -42.87
CA SER A 504 0.86 13.05 -43.44
C SER A 504 2.09 12.20 -43.82
N SER A 505 2.79 12.52 -44.91
CA SER A 505 4.06 11.92 -45.43
C SER A 505 3.91 10.84 -46.53
N SER A 506 4.99 10.60 -47.29
CA SER A 506 4.91 10.29 -48.73
C SER A 506 5.97 9.32 -49.33
N TYR A 507 5.71 9.00 -50.60
CA TYR A 507 6.28 8.04 -51.57
C TYR A 507 7.63 8.42 -52.24
N SER A 508 8.33 7.45 -52.88
CA SER A 508 9.22 7.52 -54.10
C SER A 508 10.24 6.35 -54.12
N GLY A 509 10.79 5.79 -55.23
CA GLY A 509 10.75 5.95 -56.71
C GLY A 509 11.73 4.89 -57.34
N VAL A 510 12.24 4.84 -58.61
CA VAL A 510 12.10 5.58 -59.90
C VAL A 510 12.70 4.70 -61.06
N GLY A 511 12.11 4.67 -62.28
CA GLY A 511 12.83 4.46 -63.58
C GLY A 511 12.96 3.05 -64.24
N GLY A 512 13.22 3.00 -65.57
CA GLY A 512 13.57 1.79 -66.37
C GLY A 512 13.20 1.84 -67.87
N ASP A 513 13.96 1.19 -68.78
CA ASP A 513 13.79 1.19 -70.26
C ASP A 513 14.14 -0.22 -70.91
N PRO A 514 14.48 -0.46 -72.21
CA PRO A 514 13.59 -1.15 -73.18
C PRO A 514 14.07 -2.49 -73.84
N THR A 515 13.30 -2.95 -74.85
CA THR A 515 13.55 -3.94 -75.95
C THR A 515 13.05 -5.41 -75.80
N GLY A 516 12.56 -6.02 -76.90
CA GLY A 516 12.45 -7.49 -77.07
C GLY A 516 11.24 -8.10 -77.83
N SER A 517 11.47 -8.62 -79.04
CA SER A 517 10.83 -9.81 -79.71
C SER A 517 9.31 -10.16 -79.63
N LEU A 518 8.66 -10.16 -80.81
CA LEU A 518 7.87 -11.24 -81.50
C LEU A 518 7.36 -12.50 -80.71
N PRO A 519 6.34 -13.26 -81.23
CA PRO A 519 5.03 -12.88 -81.83
C PRO A 519 3.85 -13.88 -81.50
N ALA A 520 2.58 -13.57 -81.85
CA ALA A 520 1.53 -14.57 -82.21
C ALA A 520 0.19 -13.94 -82.70
N PRO A 521 -0.48 -14.47 -83.74
CA PRO A 521 -1.91 -14.28 -84.06
C PRO A 521 -2.76 -15.48 -83.50
N PRO A 522 -4.09 -15.64 -83.71
CA PRO A 522 -4.98 -15.08 -84.76
C PRO A 522 -5.34 -13.60 -84.62
#